data_AF-A0A2X2CAS0-F1
#
_entry.id   AF-A0A2X2CAS0-F1
#
_cell.length_a   1.000
_cell.length_b   1.000
_cell.length_c   1.000
_cell.angle_alpha   90.00
_cell.angle_beta   90.00
_cell.angle_gamma   90.00
#
_symmetry.space_group_name_H-M   'P 1'
#
loop_
_entity.id
_entity.type
_entity.pdbx_description
1 polymer ?
#
loop_
_entity_poly.entity_id
_entity_poly.type
_entity_poly.pdbx_seq_one_letter_code
_entity_poly.pdbx_strand_id
1 'polypeptide(L)'
;MNWELLTLLSPFREASLKIRLAICLCFFGVVLVALWCLAGTPFGKASGLQEVKYRIEMAGKASFWTYRALRGNESSYEQGTTRRGYIDKGQREYLLVYLYEGEGRTRQIVTMANVNNKTVTLERFAERYRGKQLRFDLYKVPEEKYPRALVWNIEVPLNLEVIAEGGGPDLNPPTNIADWIFAKYYWRLAQNGI
;
A
#
# COMPACT_ATOMS: atom_id res chain seq x y z
N MET A 1 37.40 -1.38 39.87
CA MET A 1 37.31 -1.22 38.41
C MET A 1 38.00 -2.42 37.79
N ASN A 2 37.25 -3.41 37.30
CA ASN A 2 37.81 -4.69 36.85
C ASN A 2 38.57 -4.47 35.53
N TRP A 3 39.90 -4.43 35.63
CA TRP A 3 40.82 -4.31 34.50
C TRP A 3 40.65 -5.44 33.47
N GLU A 4 40.12 -6.60 33.88
CA GLU A 4 39.83 -7.73 32.99
C GLU A 4 38.67 -7.46 32.00
N LEU A 5 37.72 -6.60 32.36
CA LEU A 5 36.65 -6.16 31.44
C LEU A 5 37.19 -5.17 30.39
N LEU A 6 38.24 -4.41 30.72
CA LEU A 6 38.93 -3.53 29.77
C LEU A 6 39.82 -4.32 28.80
N THR A 7 40.36 -5.48 29.19
CA THR A 7 41.09 -6.37 28.28
C THR A 7 40.19 -7.07 27.27
N LEU A 8 38.89 -7.25 27.56
CA LEU A 8 37.89 -7.67 26.57
C LEU A 8 37.61 -6.60 25.49
N LEU A 9 37.93 -5.33 25.79
CA LEU A 9 37.90 -4.22 24.84
C LEU A 9 39.25 -4.01 24.12
N SER A 10 40.31 -4.72 24.51
CA SER A 10 41.63 -4.64 23.86
C SER A 10 41.67 -5.02 22.38
N PRO A 11 40.90 -6.00 21.85
CA PRO A 11 40.90 -6.28 20.41
C PRO A 11 40.32 -5.13 19.57
N PHE A 12 39.56 -4.21 20.17
CA PHE A 12 39.06 -3.01 19.47
C PHE A 12 40.14 -1.95 19.25
N ARG A 13 41.24 -1.98 20.00
CA ARG A 13 42.34 -1.01 19.84
C ARG A 13 43.32 -1.40 18.73
N GLU A 14 43.42 -2.69 18.42
CA GLU A 14 44.29 -3.26 17.37
C GLU A 14 43.53 -3.65 16.09
N ALA A 15 42.19 -3.74 16.15
CA ALA A 15 41.37 -3.97 14.97
C ALA A 15 41.53 -2.83 13.95
N SER A 16 41.71 -3.21 12.67
CA SER A 16 41.70 -2.26 11.55
C SER A 16 40.38 -1.48 11.50
N LEU A 17 40.40 -0.27 10.95
CA LEU A 17 39.22 0.59 10.79
C LEU A 17 38.01 -0.18 10.21
N LYS A 18 38.26 -1.08 9.25
CA LYS A 18 37.25 -1.92 8.59
C LYS A 18 36.54 -2.86 9.57
N ILE A 19 37.29 -3.50 10.48
CA ILE A 19 36.73 -4.41 11.49
C ILE A 19 35.89 -3.64 12.49
N ARG A 20 36.35 -2.45 12.92
CA ARG A 20 35.58 -1.60 13.84
C ARG A 20 34.27 -1.14 13.21
N LEU A 21 34.31 -0.69 11.95
CA LEU A 21 33.12 -0.31 11.20
C LEU A 21 32.15 -1.49 11.03
N ALA A 22 32.67 -2.68 10.72
CA ALA A 22 31.85 -3.89 10.61
C ALA A 22 31.16 -4.23 11.94
N ILE A 23 31.89 -4.18 13.07
CA ILE A 23 31.30 -4.46 14.40
C ILE A 23 30.26 -3.39 14.76
N CYS A 24 30.53 -2.11 14.51
CA CYS A 24 29.55 -1.04 14.73
C CYS A 24 28.28 -1.26 13.90
N LEU A 25 28.40 -1.63 12.63
CA LEU A 25 27.26 -1.93 11.76
C LEU A 25 26.50 -3.17 12.26
N CYS A 26 27.19 -4.22 12.66
CA CYS A 26 26.56 -5.42 13.23
C CYS A 26 25.81 -5.08 14.53
N PHE A 27 26.44 -4.36 15.46
CA PHE A 27 25.81 -3.96 16.71
C PHE A 27 24.57 -3.09 16.45
N PHE A 28 24.69 -2.09 15.58
CA PHE A 28 23.56 -1.24 15.20
C PHE A 28 22.44 -2.06 14.54
N GLY A 29 22.79 -3.02 13.69
CA GLY A 29 21.85 -3.96 13.10
C GLY A 29 21.10 -4.79 14.15
N VAL A 30 21.80 -5.35 15.14
CA VAL A 30 21.16 -6.10 16.24
C VAL A 30 20.21 -5.21 17.04
N VAL A 31 20.63 -3.99 17.36
CA VAL A 31 19.79 -3.03 18.09
C VAL A 31 18.53 -2.69 17.29
N LEU A 32 18.64 -2.43 15.99
CA LEU A 32 17.49 -2.15 15.12
C LEU A 32 16.51 -3.34 15.07
N VAL A 33 17.01 -4.56 14.93
CA VAL A 33 16.17 -5.78 14.92
C VAL A 33 15.46 -5.95 16.27
N ALA A 34 16.17 -5.74 17.38
CA ALA A 34 15.58 -5.82 18.72
C ALA A 34 14.46 -4.77 18.90
N LEU A 35 14.70 -3.52 18.52
CA LEU A 35 13.69 -2.45 18.55
C LEU A 35 12.48 -2.78 17.66
N TRP A 36 12.70 -3.37 16.49
CA TRP A 36 11.64 -3.78 15.57
C TRP A 36 10.74 -4.89 16.15
N CYS A 37 11.34 -5.86 16.84
CA CYS A 37 10.64 -6.92 17.54
C CYS A 37 9.85 -6.37 18.74
N LEU A 38 10.43 -5.45 19.50
CA LEU A 38 9.79 -4.85 20.68
C LEU A 38 8.66 -3.88 20.33
N ALA A 39 8.63 -3.32 19.12
CA ALA A 39 7.63 -2.34 18.69
C ALA A 39 6.17 -2.82 18.86
N GLY A 40 5.89 -4.13 18.74
CA GLY A 40 4.54 -4.69 18.90
C GLY A 40 4.09 -4.90 20.36
N THR A 41 4.98 -4.72 21.33
CA THR A 41 4.72 -4.97 22.76
C THR A 41 4.08 -3.74 23.44
N PRO A 42 3.53 -3.87 24.67
CA PRO A 42 3.05 -2.71 25.44
C PRO A 42 4.12 -1.63 25.63
N PHE A 43 5.39 -2.02 25.81
CA PHE A 43 6.51 -1.09 25.85
C PHE A 43 6.70 -0.38 24.50
N GLY A 44 6.65 -1.12 23.38
CA GLY A 44 6.75 -0.55 22.04
C GLY A 44 5.65 0.46 21.73
N LYS A 45 4.43 0.22 22.24
CA LYS A 45 3.32 1.18 22.20
C LYS A 45 3.61 2.44 23.01
N ALA A 46 3.98 2.27 24.28
CA ALA A 46 4.23 3.38 25.20
C ALA A 46 5.45 4.25 24.79
N SER A 47 6.46 3.63 24.19
CA SER A 47 7.69 4.31 23.73
C SER A 47 7.57 4.95 22.34
N GLY A 48 6.44 4.78 21.64
CA GLY A 48 6.26 5.27 20.27
C GLY A 48 6.99 4.46 19.19
N LEU A 49 7.66 3.35 19.56
CA LEU A 49 8.32 2.45 18.59
C LEU A 49 7.33 1.83 17.60
N GLN A 50 6.10 1.54 18.03
CA GLN A 50 5.05 1.05 17.12
C GLN A 50 4.75 2.06 16.01
N GLU A 51 4.69 3.34 16.34
CA GLU A 51 4.39 4.42 15.41
C GLU A 51 5.54 4.60 14.41
N VAL A 52 6.78 4.58 14.89
CA VAL A 52 7.98 4.61 14.01
C VAL A 52 7.98 3.43 13.05
N LYS A 53 7.73 2.22 13.57
CA LYS A 53 7.63 1.01 12.74
C LYS A 53 6.56 1.14 11.67
N TYR A 54 5.35 1.58 12.05
CA TYR A 54 4.26 1.80 11.11
C TYR A 54 4.64 2.80 10.01
N ARG A 55 5.23 3.93 10.36
CA ARG A 55 5.68 4.95 9.38
C ARG A 55 6.72 4.40 8.40
N ILE A 56 7.68 3.62 8.87
CA ILE A 56 8.69 2.96 8.02
C ILE A 56 8.02 1.97 7.06
N GLU A 57 7.09 1.15 7.55
CA GLU A 57 6.34 0.20 6.71
C GLU A 57 5.53 0.93 5.63
N MET A 58 4.87 2.04 5.97
CA MET A 58 4.12 2.86 5.01
C MET A 58 5.05 3.55 4.01
N ALA A 59 6.21 4.06 4.43
CA ALA A 59 7.20 4.65 3.54
C ALA A 59 7.75 3.62 2.53
N GLY A 60 7.96 2.37 2.97
CA GLY A 60 8.34 1.28 2.08
C GLY A 60 7.28 0.99 1.02
N LYS A 61 6.00 0.90 1.43
CA LYS A 61 4.87 0.75 0.50
C LYS A 61 4.75 1.93 -0.46
N ALA A 62 4.87 3.16 0.04
CA ALA A 62 4.84 4.38 -0.76
C ALA A 62 5.94 4.36 -1.83
N SER A 63 7.16 4.00 -1.43
CA SER A 63 8.32 3.91 -2.32
C SER A 63 8.13 2.86 -3.43
N PHE A 64 7.55 1.70 -3.10
CA PHE A 64 7.18 0.68 -4.08
C PHE A 64 6.23 1.24 -5.15
N TRP A 65 5.15 1.90 -4.72
CA TRP A 65 4.18 2.47 -5.66
C TRP A 65 4.75 3.64 -6.45
N THR A 66 5.58 4.51 -5.84
CA THR A 66 6.29 5.57 -6.57
C THR A 66 7.20 5.01 -7.65
N TYR A 67 8.02 4.01 -7.31
CA TYR A 67 8.91 3.35 -8.28
C TYR A 67 8.13 2.77 -9.46
N ARG A 68 7.01 2.09 -9.16
CA ARG A 68 6.15 1.53 -10.19
C ARG A 68 5.50 2.62 -11.04
N ALA A 69 5.01 3.70 -10.43
CA ALA A 69 4.40 4.81 -11.13
C ALA A 69 5.38 5.48 -12.11
N LEU A 70 6.64 5.67 -11.69
CA LEU A 70 7.71 6.23 -12.52
C LEU A 70 8.11 5.35 -13.71
N ARG A 71 7.90 4.03 -13.62
CA ARG A 71 8.17 3.08 -14.71
C ARG A 71 6.94 2.71 -15.52
N GLY A 72 5.76 3.13 -15.09
CA GLY A 72 4.51 2.83 -15.73
C GLY A 72 4.29 3.65 -17.00
N ASN A 73 3.25 3.30 -17.74
CA ASN A 73 2.85 4.03 -18.93
C ASN A 73 1.98 5.23 -18.53
N GLU A 74 2.30 6.41 -19.08
CA GLU A 74 1.38 7.54 -19.14
C GLU A 74 0.47 7.32 -20.35
N SER A 75 -0.84 7.34 -20.14
CA SER A 75 -1.81 7.04 -21.20
C SER A 75 -2.78 8.21 -21.34
N SER A 76 -3.10 8.64 -22.55
CA SER A 76 -4.03 9.75 -22.77
C SER A 76 -5.49 9.47 -22.35
N TYR A 77 -5.82 8.23 -21.97
CA TYR A 77 -7.12 7.84 -21.40
C TYR A 77 -7.31 8.20 -19.91
N GLU A 78 -6.43 9.05 -19.39
CA GLU A 78 -6.30 9.42 -17.97
C GLU A 78 -7.45 10.21 -17.36
N GLN A 79 -8.39 10.71 -18.16
CA GLN A 79 -9.56 11.41 -17.63
C GLN A 79 -10.66 10.43 -17.25
N GLY A 80 -10.44 9.74 -16.13
CA GLY A 80 -11.46 8.92 -15.52
C GLY A 80 -12.68 9.77 -15.14
N THR A 81 -13.88 9.23 -15.33
CA THR A 81 -15.11 9.90 -14.88
C THR A 81 -15.38 9.56 -13.42
N THR A 82 -15.44 10.57 -12.56
CA THR A 82 -15.79 10.40 -11.15
C THR A 82 -17.29 10.33 -10.98
N ARG A 83 -17.77 9.24 -10.37
CA ARG A 83 -19.19 9.03 -10.02
C ARG A 83 -19.32 8.63 -8.56
N ARG A 84 -20.47 8.91 -7.95
CA ARG A 84 -20.86 8.31 -6.67
C ARG A 84 -21.79 7.15 -6.93
N GLY A 85 -21.81 6.15 -6.06
CA GLY A 85 -22.62 4.98 -6.26
C GLY A 85 -22.53 3.99 -5.11
N TYR A 86 -22.91 2.75 -5.36
CA TYR A 86 -22.72 1.64 -4.43
C TYR A 86 -22.45 0.34 -5.19
N ILE A 87 -21.80 -0.60 -4.50
CA ILE A 87 -21.59 -1.97 -5.01
C ILE A 87 -22.85 -2.79 -4.73
N ASP A 88 -23.33 -3.52 -5.74
CA ASP A 88 -24.41 -4.49 -5.57
C ASP A 88 -23.89 -5.91 -5.46
N LYS A 89 -23.00 -6.33 -6.38
CA LYS A 89 -22.49 -7.71 -6.40
C LYS A 89 -21.06 -7.77 -6.91
N GLY A 90 -20.28 -8.71 -6.41
CA GLY A 90 -19.00 -9.12 -6.97
C GLY A 90 -19.10 -10.51 -7.58
N GLN A 91 -18.36 -10.73 -8.65
CA GLN A 91 -18.22 -12.05 -9.26
C GLN A 91 -16.86 -12.16 -9.93
N ARG A 92 -15.99 -13.05 -9.44
CA ARG A 92 -14.60 -13.19 -9.88
C ARG A 92 -13.90 -11.83 -9.92
N GLU A 93 -13.45 -11.38 -11.08
CA GLU A 93 -12.76 -10.11 -11.29
C GLU A 93 -13.68 -8.90 -11.51
N TYR A 94 -15.00 -9.11 -11.53
CA TYR A 94 -15.98 -8.08 -11.85
C TYR A 94 -16.75 -7.60 -10.63
N LEU A 95 -17.06 -6.31 -10.65
CA LEU A 95 -18.04 -5.69 -9.76
C LEU A 95 -19.20 -5.17 -10.59
N LEU A 96 -20.39 -5.46 -10.09
CA LEU A 96 -21.61 -4.82 -10.50
C LEU A 96 -21.90 -3.66 -9.55
N VAL A 97 -21.96 -2.46 -10.12
CA VAL A 97 -22.15 -1.21 -9.39
C VAL A 97 -23.36 -0.45 -9.91
N TYR A 98 -23.98 0.34 -9.04
CA TYR A 98 -24.96 1.34 -9.41
C TYR A 98 -24.35 2.71 -9.19
N LEU A 99 -24.29 3.51 -10.25
CA LEU A 99 -23.73 4.85 -10.24
C LEU A 99 -24.85 5.88 -10.36
N TYR A 100 -24.78 6.94 -9.56
CA TYR A 100 -25.70 8.06 -9.63
C TYR A 100 -25.38 8.92 -10.85
N GLU A 101 -26.38 9.13 -11.71
CA GLU A 101 -26.27 9.90 -12.94
C GLU A 101 -27.53 10.75 -13.12
N GLY A 102 -27.41 12.06 -12.90
CA GLY A 102 -28.55 12.96 -12.85
C GLY A 102 -29.52 12.57 -11.74
N GLU A 103 -30.80 12.41 -12.09
CA GLU A 103 -31.87 11.97 -11.17
C GLU A 103 -31.94 10.44 -11.02
N GLY A 104 -31.17 9.69 -11.82
CA GLY A 104 -31.25 8.24 -11.94
C GLY A 104 -30.07 7.47 -11.35
N ARG A 105 -30.15 6.15 -11.50
CA ARG A 105 -29.08 5.21 -11.21
C ARG A 105 -28.79 4.37 -12.45
N THR A 106 -27.54 4.39 -12.90
CA THR A 106 -27.09 3.56 -14.02
C THR A 106 -26.38 2.33 -13.47
N ARG A 107 -26.80 1.14 -13.94
CA ARG A 107 -26.15 -0.13 -13.59
C ARG A 107 -24.96 -0.36 -14.52
N GLN A 108 -23.78 -0.61 -13.96
CA GLN A 108 -22.55 -0.78 -14.72
C GLN A 108 -21.70 -1.92 -14.16
N ILE A 109 -21.03 -2.65 -15.06
CA ILE A 109 -20.00 -3.63 -14.70
C ILE A 109 -18.64 -2.95 -14.80
N VAL A 110 -17.81 -3.15 -13.79
CA VAL A 110 -16.46 -2.58 -13.71
C VAL A 110 -15.46 -3.65 -13.23
N THR A 111 -14.20 -3.48 -13.56
CA THR A 111 -13.07 -4.22 -12.96
C THR A 111 -12.31 -3.31 -12.01
N MET A 112 -11.44 -3.84 -11.14
CA MET A 112 -10.68 -3.01 -10.20
C MET A 112 -9.39 -2.49 -10.84
N ALA A 113 -9.14 -1.18 -10.76
CA ALA A 113 -7.90 -0.58 -11.23
C ALA A 113 -6.68 -1.06 -10.42
N ASN A 114 -5.59 -1.36 -11.12
CA ASN A 114 -4.29 -1.83 -10.59
C ASN A 114 -4.34 -3.08 -9.68
N VAL A 115 -5.42 -3.86 -9.77
CA VAL A 115 -5.55 -5.17 -9.15
C VAL A 115 -5.34 -6.25 -10.23
N ASN A 116 -4.67 -7.35 -9.88
CA ASN A 116 -4.53 -8.46 -10.82
C ASN A 116 -5.87 -9.20 -11.01
N ASN A 117 -6.55 -8.87 -12.10
CA ASN A 117 -7.84 -9.45 -12.46
C ASN A 117 -7.80 -10.97 -12.73
N LYS A 118 -6.63 -11.59 -12.92
CA LYS A 118 -6.54 -13.04 -13.16
C LYS A 118 -6.66 -13.89 -11.90
N THR A 119 -6.28 -13.33 -10.75
CA THR A 119 -6.20 -14.05 -9.48
C THR A 119 -7.21 -13.56 -8.46
N VAL A 120 -7.78 -12.37 -8.65
CA VAL A 120 -8.69 -11.75 -7.70
C VAL A 120 -10.09 -12.36 -7.75
N THR A 121 -10.73 -12.41 -6.58
CA THR A 121 -12.14 -12.80 -6.40
C THR A 121 -12.81 -11.72 -5.55
N LEU A 122 -13.73 -10.96 -6.14
CA LEU A 122 -14.29 -9.72 -5.58
C LEU A 122 -15.60 -9.92 -4.81
N GLU A 123 -16.05 -11.16 -4.64
CA GLU A 123 -17.28 -11.53 -3.93
C GLU A 123 -17.25 -11.03 -2.49
N ARG A 124 -16.20 -11.36 -1.73
CA ARG A 124 -16.04 -10.95 -0.32
C ARG A 124 -15.89 -9.43 -0.18
N PHE A 125 -15.16 -8.81 -1.10
CA PHE A 125 -15.02 -7.36 -1.15
C PHE A 125 -16.38 -6.69 -1.39
N ALA A 126 -17.14 -7.19 -2.36
CA ALA A 126 -18.47 -6.67 -2.67
C ALA A 126 -19.44 -6.85 -1.50
N GLU A 127 -19.43 -8.00 -0.81
CA GLU A 127 -20.26 -8.23 0.37
C GLU A 127 -19.96 -7.23 1.49
N ARG A 128 -18.68 -6.97 1.79
CA ARG A 128 -18.24 -6.04 2.83
C ARG A 128 -18.70 -4.60 2.58
N TYR A 129 -18.77 -4.22 1.32
CA TYR A 129 -19.08 -2.85 0.89
C TYR A 129 -20.45 -2.70 0.21
N ARG A 130 -21.27 -3.76 0.23
CA ARG A 130 -22.56 -3.78 -0.45
C ARG A 130 -23.48 -2.67 0.06
N GLY A 131 -24.09 -1.92 -0.86
CA GLY A 131 -25.03 -0.86 -0.54
C GLY A 131 -24.42 0.38 0.14
N LYS A 132 -23.12 0.39 0.45
CA LYS A 132 -22.44 1.57 1.01
C LYS A 132 -22.22 2.61 -0.08
N GLN A 133 -22.39 3.88 0.26
CA GLN A 133 -22.12 4.99 -0.65
C GLN A 133 -20.61 5.15 -0.82
N LEU A 134 -20.13 4.98 -2.04
CA LEU A 134 -18.72 5.03 -2.43
C LEU A 134 -18.53 5.99 -3.60
N ARG A 135 -17.29 6.45 -3.79
CA ARG A 135 -16.86 7.18 -4.99
C ARG A 135 -16.11 6.22 -5.91
N PHE A 136 -16.36 6.33 -7.20
CA PHE A 136 -15.76 5.52 -8.26
C PHE A 136 -15.12 6.46 -9.26
N ASP A 137 -13.81 6.33 -9.47
CA ASP A 137 -13.15 6.94 -10.61
C ASP A 137 -13.01 5.88 -11.70
N LEU A 138 -13.72 6.08 -12.82
CA LEU A 138 -13.83 5.09 -13.89
C LEU A 138 -12.91 5.42 -15.05
N TYR A 139 -11.95 4.56 -15.33
CA TYR A 139 -11.00 4.67 -16.42
C TYR A 139 -11.41 3.76 -17.58
N LYS A 140 -11.62 4.34 -18.75
CA LYS A 140 -11.91 3.59 -19.98
C LYS A 140 -10.60 3.21 -20.65
N VAL A 141 -10.39 1.92 -20.88
CA VAL A 141 -9.23 1.40 -21.60
C VAL A 141 -9.75 0.86 -22.94
N PRO A 142 -9.22 1.28 -24.11
CA PRO A 142 -9.80 0.92 -25.42
C PRO A 142 -9.92 -0.59 -25.67
N GLU A 143 -8.96 -1.36 -25.15
CA GLU A 143 -8.87 -2.80 -25.36
C GLU A 143 -9.75 -3.59 -24.38
N GLU A 144 -10.34 -2.93 -23.37
CA GLU A 144 -11.12 -3.58 -22.32
C GLU A 144 -12.62 -3.33 -22.49
N LYS A 145 -13.41 -4.41 -22.35
CA LYS A 145 -14.87 -4.35 -22.44
C LYS A 145 -15.52 -3.53 -21.33
N TYR A 146 -14.93 -3.57 -20.13
CA TYR A 146 -15.45 -2.89 -18.95
C TYR A 146 -14.42 -1.89 -18.45
N PRO A 147 -14.83 -0.72 -17.96
CA PRO A 147 -13.87 0.23 -17.40
C PRO A 147 -13.30 -0.30 -16.09
N ARG A 148 -12.07 0.14 -15.81
CA ARG A 148 -11.42 -0.08 -14.53
C ARG A 148 -11.87 0.98 -13.54
N ALA A 149 -12.17 0.58 -12.33
CA ALA A 149 -12.64 1.46 -11.26
C ALA A 149 -11.59 1.56 -10.16
N LEU A 150 -11.27 2.79 -9.79
CA LEU A 150 -10.68 3.09 -8.50
C LEU A 150 -11.82 3.42 -7.52
N VAL A 151 -11.97 2.58 -6.51
CA VAL A 151 -13.09 2.65 -5.56
C VAL A 151 -12.60 3.31 -4.27
N TRP A 152 -13.38 4.26 -3.78
CA TRP A 152 -13.03 5.05 -2.61
C TRP A 152 -14.11 4.98 -1.56
N ASN A 153 -13.67 4.77 -0.32
CA ASN A 153 -14.44 5.14 0.86
C ASN A 153 -13.84 6.40 1.45
N ILE A 154 -14.52 7.53 1.24
CA ILE A 154 -14.03 8.87 1.62
C ILE A 154 -12.70 9.18 0.91
N GLU A 155 -11.57 9.00 1.58
CA GLU A 155 -10.23 9.26 1.08
C GLU A 155 -9.33 8.01 1.07
N VAL A 156 -9.91 6.84 1.33
CA VAL A 156 -9.19 5.56 1.34
C VAL A 156 -9.44 4.85 0.01
N PRO A 157 -8.40 4.60 -0.81
CA PRO A 157 -8.54 3.83 -2.04
C PRO A 157 -8.66 2.33 -1.69
N LEU A 158 -9.86 1.80 -1.81
CA LEU A 158 -10.21 0.43 -1.39
C LEU A 158 -9.53 -0.65 -2.26
N ASN A 159 -9.02 -0.30 -3.44
CA ASN A 159 -8.25 -1.22 -4.27
C ASN A 159 -7.02 -1.77 -3.54
N LEU A 160 -6.41 -1.00 -2.64
CA LEU A 160 -5.28 -1.45 -1.82
C LEU A 160 -5.65 -2.60 -0.86
N GLU A 161 -6.88 -2.63 -0.38
CA GLU A 161 -7.40 -3.71 0.47
C GLU A 161 -7.46 -5.01 -0.34
N VAL A 162 -8.01 -4.94 -1.55
CA VAL A 162 -8.10 -6.10 -2.45
C VAL A 162 -6.70 -6.61 -2.83
N ILE A 163 -5.75 -5.71 -3.06
CA ILE A 163 -4.35 -6.07 -3.33
C ILE A 163 -3.74 -6.80 -2.13
N ALA A 164 -3.95 -6.28 -0.91
CA ALA A 164 -3.40 -6.83 0.32
C ALA A 164 -4.02 -8.19 0.71
N GLU A 165 -5.31 -8.42 0.39
CA GLU A 165 -6.02 -9.67 0.67
C GLU A 165 -5.65 -10.83 -0.29
N GLY A 166 -4.68 -10.63 -1.17
CA GLY A 166 -4.18 -11.66 -2.09
C GLY A 166 -4.57 -11.46 -3.55
N GLY A 167 -5.29 -10.38 -3.88
CA GLY A 167 -5.51 -9.99 -5.26
C GLY A 167 -4.19 -9.66 -5.96
N GLY A 168 -3.25 -9.05 -5.23
CA GLY A 168 -1.96 -8.64 -5.76
C GLY A 168 -2.06 -7.45 -6.74
N PRO A 169 -0.94 -6.71 -6.93
CA PRO A 169 -0.87 -5.66 -7.92
C PRO A 169 -1.01 -6.21 -9.35
N ASP A 170 -1.74 -5.52 -10.22
CA ASP A 170 -1.60 -5.74 -11.67
C ASP A 170 -0.14 -5.46 -12.07
N LEU A 171 0.52 -6.32 -12.84
CA LEU A 171 1.93 -6.13 -13.19
C LEU A 171 2.13 -5.09 -14.29
N ASN A 172 1.18 -4.97 -15.21
CA ASN A 172 1.26 -4.10 -16.38
C ASN A 172 -0.01 -3.26 -16.49
N PRO A 173 -0.24 -2.31 -15.57
CA PRO A 173 -1.43 -1.48 -15.63
C PRO A 173 -1.40 -0.62 -16.90
N PRO A 174 -2.57 -0.35 -17.51
CA PRO A 174 -2.65 0.51 -18.69
C PRO A 174 -2.34 1.99 -18.39
N THR A 175 -2.40 2.40 -17.12
CA THR A 175 -2.05 3.75 -16.64
C THR A 175 -1.37 3.69 -15.27
N ASN A 176 -0.47 4.63 -15.00
CA ASN A 176 0.20 4.80 -13.70
C ASN A 176 -0.57 5.70 -12.70
N ILE A 177 -1.73 6.27 -13.06
CA ILE A 177 -2.48 7.18 -12.15
C ILE A 177 -2.81 6.52 -10.82
N ALA A 178 -3.32 5.29 -10.84
CA ALA A 178 -3.64 4.56 -9.62
C ALA A 178 -2.39 4.30 -8.77
N ASP A 179 -1.23 4.07 -9.39
CA ASP A 179 0.05 3.91 -8.68
C ASP A 179 0.46 5.21 -7.98
N TRP A 180 0.33 6.36 -8.64
CA TRP A 180 0.56 7.66 -8.00
C TRP A 180 -0.38 7.94 -6.84
N ILE A 181 -1.66 7.60 -6.99
CA ILE A 181 -2.65 7.74 -5.94
C ILE A 181 -2.31 6.87 -4.73
N PHE A 182 -1.95 5.61 -4.96
CA PHE A 182 -1.53 4.69 -3.90
C PHE A 182 -0.26 5.17 -3.20
N ALA A 183 0.73 5.65 -3.98
CA ALA A 183 1.94 6.23 -3.43
C ALA A 183 1.64 7.43 -2.53
N LYS A 184 0.80 8.37 -2.99
CA LYS A 184 0.38 9.54 -2.21
C LYS A 184 -0.35 9.15 -0.93
N TYR A 185 -1.24 8.16 -1.00
CA TYR A 185 -1.95 7.64 0.16
C TYR A 185 -0.97 7.10 1.21
N TYR A 186 -0.01 6.26 0.82
CA TYR A 186 0.97 5.70 1.75
C TYR A 186 1.98 6.75 2.26
N TRP A 187 2.39 7.72 1.45
CA TRP A 187 3.22 8.83 1.92
C TRP A 187 2.51 9.65 2.99
N ARG A 188 1.21 9.91 2.84
CA ARG A 188 0.41 10.58 3.86
C ARG A 188 0.40 9.80 5.16
N LEU A 189 0.21 8.48 5.11
CA LEU A 189 0.27 7.62 6.31
C LEU A 189 1.66 7.60 6.95
N ALA A 190 2.73 7.61 6.14
CA ALA A 190 4.11 7.65 6.65
C ALA A 190 4.45 8.99 7.34
N GLN A 191 3.89 10.10 6.85
CA GLN A 191 4.12 11.44 7.39
C GLN A 191 3.26 11.73 8.63
N ASN A 192 1.98 11.37 8.58
CA ASN A 192 1.01 11.76 9.59
C ASN A 192 0.84 10.71 10.69
N GLY A 193 1.16 9.45 10.40
CA GLY A 193 0.88 8.34 11.31
C GLY A 193 -0.49 7.72 11.09
N ILE A 194 -0.95 6.99 12.12
CA ILE A 194 -2.28 6.37 12.19
C ILE A 194 -3.36 7.44 12.37
#